data_AF-A0A2I0QJM0-F1
#
_entry.id   AF-A0A2I0QJM0-F1
#
_cell.length_a   1.000
_cell.length_b   1.000
_cell.length_c   1.000
_cell.angle_alpha   90.00
_cell.angle_beta   90.00
_cell.angle_gamma   90.00
#
_symmetry.space_group_name_H-M   'P 1'
#
loop_
_entity.id
_entity.type
_entity.pdbx_description
1 polymer ?
#
loop_
_entity_poly.entity_id
_entity_poly.type
_entity_poly.pdbx_seq_one_letter_code
_entity_poly.pdbx_strand_id
1 'polypeptide(L)' 'MDDKKMLVIFVEGEDDKNFFEKIVTPKLEYKYEVRIFEYARRKKEKISDFIRSIKSMNGDYIYVSDFDSGV' A
#
# COMPACT_ATOMS: atom_id res chain seq x y z
N MET A 1 21.30 4.57 -12.52
CA MET A 1 20.38 4.50 -11.36
C MET A 1 19.21 3.71 -11.85
N ASP A 2 19.00 2.50 -11.35
CA ASP A 2 17.83 1.71 -11.76
C ASP A 2 16.55 2.44 -11.32
N ASP A 3 15.66 2.71 -12.28
CA ASP A 3 14.34 3.27 -12.00
C ASP A 3 13.58 2.26 -11.16
N LYS A 4 13.49 2.51 -9.85
CA LYS A 4 12.74 1.65 -8.92
C LYS A 4 11.27 1.68 -9.30
N LYS A 5 10.63 0.51 -9.32
CA LYS A 5 9.20 0.40 -9.59
C LYS A 5 8.40 0.97 -8.42
N MET A 6 7.32 1.70 -8.68
CA MET A 6 6.41 2.17 -7.62
C MET A 6 5.68 0.99 -6.97
N LEU A 7 5.62 0.98 -5.64
CA LEU A 7 4.78 0.07 -4.85
C LEU A 7 3.94 0.88 -3.84
N VAL A 8 2.62 0.72 -3.88
CA VAL A 8 1.72 1.31 -2.87
C VAL A 8 1.22 0.25 -1.91
N ILE A 9 1.44 0.43 -0.61
CA ILE A 9 0.93 -0.46 0.44
C ILE A 9 -0.24 0.23 1.13
N PHE A 10 -1.42 -0.38 0.99
CA PHE A 10 -2.65 0.06 1.64
C PHE A 10 -2.75 -0.59 3.02
N VAL A 11 -2.94 0.23 4.05
CA VAL A 11 -3.04 -0.18 5.46
C VAL A 11 -4.28 0.40 6.12
N GLU A 12 -4.79 -0.22 7.18
CA GLU A 12 -6.06 0.20 7.79
C GLU A 12 -5.91 1.53 8.52
N GLY A 13 -4.87 1.65 9.35
CA GLY A 13 -4.64 2.83 10.17
C GLY A 13 -3.19 3.15 10.50
N GLU A 14 -3.01 4.04 11.47
CA GLU A 14 -1.72 4.61 11.86
C GLU A 14 -0.77 3.56 12.44
N ASP A 15 -1.27 2.59 13.21
CA ASP A 15 -0.44 1.54 13.82
C ASP A 15 0.18 0.63 12.75
N ASP A 16 -0.62 0.19 11.78
CA ASP A 16 -0.12 -0.57 10.63
C ASP A 16 0.90 0.25 9.84
N LYS A 17 0.60 1.53 9.56
CA LYS A 17 1.53 2.40 8.85
C LYS A 17 2.87 2.47 9.56
N ASN A 18 2.88 2.67 10.88
CA ASN A 18 4.11 2.70 11.68
C ASN A 18 4.90 1.39 11.57
N PHE A 19 4.23 0.24 11.57
CA PHE A 19 4.87 -1.05 11.37
C PHE A 19 5.47 -1.19 9.96
N PHE A 20 4.69 -0.88 8.92
CA PHE A 20 5.13 -0.99 7.54
C PHE A 20 6.28 -0.03 7.23
N GLU A 21 6.22 1.23 7.68
CA GLU A 21 7.29 2.22 7.51
C GLU A 21 8.60 1.76 8.15
N LYS A 22 8.56 1.23 9.37
CA LYS A 22 9.77 0.91 10.14
C LYS A 22 10.35 -0.47 9.85
N ILE A 23 9.51 -1.45 9.51
CA ILE A 23 9.91 -2.87 9.44
C ILE A 23 9.87 -3.42 8.01
N VAL A 24 8.84 -3.07 7.24
CA VAL A 24 8.59 -3.67 5.91
C VAL A 24 9.27 -2.88 4.80
N THR A 25 9.07 -1.56 4.77
CA THR A 25 9.61 -0.66 3.74
C THR A 25 11.13 -0.80 3.55
N PRO A 26 11.98 -0.83 4.60
CA PRO A 26 13.43 -0.99 4.43
C PRO A 26 13.84 -2.29 3.72
N LYS A 27 12.99 -3.33 3.79
CA LYS A 27 13.23 -4.63 3.12
C LYS A 27 12.82 -4.62 1.64
N LEU A 28 12.08 -3.62 1.19
CA LEU A 28 11.53 -3.52 -0.16
C LEU A 28 12.18 -2.38 -0.97
N GLU A 29 12.76 -1.38 -0.30
CA GLU A 29 13.38 -0.21 -0.92
C GLU A 29 14.50 -0.53 -1.90
N TYR A 30 15.15 -1.70 -1.81
CA TYR A 30 16.17 -2.08 -2.79
C TYR A 30 15.60 -2.25 -4.21
N LYS A 31 14.31 -2.56 -4.34
CA LYS A 31 13.63 -2.81 -5.62
C LYS A 31 12.50 -1.80 -5.92
N TYR A 32 11.91 -1.22 -4.89
CA TYR A 32 10.71 -0.41 -5.00
C TYR A 32 10.87 1.01 -4.44
N GLU A 33 10.18 1.97 -5.04
CA GLU A 33 9.80 3.21 -4.37
C GLU A 33 8.48 2.95 -3.64
N VAL A 34 8.56 2.76 -2.33
CA VAL A 34 7.41 2.36 -1.50
C VAL A 34 6.64 3.59 -1.02
N ARG A 35 5.31 3.54 -1.12
CA ARG A 35 4.39 4.54 -0.56
C ARG A 35 3.35 3.83 0.30
N ILE A 36 3.06 4.36 1.48
CA ILE A 36 2.04 3.80 2.38
C ILE A 36 0.79 4.68 2.38
N PHE A 37 -0.38 4.05 2.32
CA PHE A 37 -1.66 4.72 2.22
C PHE A 37 -2.68 4.14 3.21
N GLU A 38 -3.15 4.97 4.14
CA GLU A 38 -4.19 4.61 5.11
C GLU A 38 -5.58 4.68 4.47
N TYR A 39 -6.34 3.57 4.48
CA TYR A 39 -7.60 3.47 3.75
C TYR A 39 -8.86 3.35 4.61
N ALA A 40 -8.80 3.03 5.90
CA ALA A 40 -10.02 2.68 6.67
C ALA A 40 -11.08 3.80 6.70
N ARG A 41 -10.65 5.07 6.62
CA ARG A 41 -11.55 6.24 6.60
C ARG A 41 -11.94 6.69 5.19
N ARG A 42 -11.60 5.93 4.14
CA ARG A 42 -11.84 6.28 2.75
C ARG A 42 -13.01 5.48 2.18
N LYS A 43 -13.74 6.11 1.25
CA LYS A 43 -14.81 5.45 0.52
C LYS A 43 -14.23 4.36 -0.41
N LYS A 44 -14.90 3.21 -0.51
CA LYS A 44 -14.45 2.06 -1.32
C LYS A 44 -14.25 2.43 -2.80
N GLU A 45 -15.08 3.33 -3.33
CA GLU A 45 -14.95 3.83 -4.70
C GLU A 45 -13.63 4.57 -4.90
N LYS A 46 -13.20 5.37 -3.91
CA LYS A 46 -11.92 6.09 -3.97
C LYS A 46 -10.71 5.17 -3.89
N ILE A 47 -10.81 4.09 -3.12
CA ILE A 47 -9.77 3.06 -3.08
C ILE A 47 -9.67 2.37 -4.46
N SER A 48 -10.82 2.02 -5.04
CA SER A 48 -10.90 1.37 -6.36
C SER A 48 -10.32 2.26 -7.48
N ASP A 49 -10.68 3.54 -7.48
CA ASP A 49 -10.13 4.53 -8.42
C ASP A 49 -8.61 4.64 -8.26
N PHE A 50 -8.11 4.67 -7.02
CA PHE A 50 -6.68 4.79 -6.76
C PHE A 50 -5.90 3.55 -7.23
N ILE A 51 -6.41 2.34 -6.99
CA ILE A 51 -5.83 1.10 -7.52
C ILE A 51 -5.79 1.13 -9.06
N ARG A 52 -6.83 1.65 -9.72
CA ARG A 52 -6.85 1.80 -11.18
C ARG A 52 -5.75 2.75 -11.65
N SER A 53 -5.55 3.87 -10.98
CA SER A 53 -4.46 4.81 -11.29
C SER A 53 -3.08 4.17 -11.14
N ILE A 54 -2.84 3.41 -10.05
CA ILE A 54 -1.57 2.70 -9.84
C ILE A 54 -1.28 1.74 -11.01
N LYS A 55 -2.28 0.95 -11.43
CA LYS A 55 -2.16 0.03 -12.57
C LYS A 55 -1.86 0.77 -13.87
N SER A 56 -2.52 1.91 -14.12
CA SER A 56 -2.29 2.71 -15.33
C SER A 56 -0.88 3.30 -15.40
N MET A 57 -0.23 3.47 -14.25
CA MET A 57 1.16 3.91 -14.12
C MET A 57 2.16 2.75 -14.12
N ASN A 58 1.72 1.51 -14.39
CA ASN A 58 2.52 0.28 -14.29
C ASN A 58 3.16 0.07 -12.89
N GLY A 59 2.51 0.57 -11.85
CA GLY A 59 2.90 0.37 -10.45
C GLY A 59 2.30 -0.90 -9.85
N ASP A 60 2.90 -1.36 -8.75
CA ASP A 60 2.38 -2.46 -7.95
C ASP A 60 1.64 -1.96 -6.71
N TYR A 61 0.78 -2.81 -6.13
CA TYR A 61 0.17 -2.54 -4.83
C TYR A 61 0.05 -3.79 -3.96
N ILE A 62 0.07 -3.58 -2.65
CA ILE A 62 -0.29 -4.57 -1.63
C ILE A 62 -1.46 -3.98 -0.83
N TYR A 63 -2.51 -4.76 -0.63
CA TYR A 63 -3.65 -4.36 0.17
C TYR A 63 -3.72 -5.24 1.42
N VAL A 64 -3.57 -4.63 2.59
CA VAL A 64 -3.54 -5.32 3.87
C VAL A 64 -4.83 -5.03 4.61
N SER A 65 -5.49 -6.06 5.12
CA SER A 65 -6.65 -5.91 5.98
C SER A 65 -6.59 -6.96 7.08
N ASP A 66 -7.17 -6.64 8.22
CA ASP A 66 -7.39 -7.60 9.29
C ASP A 66 -8.22 -8.77 8.79
N PHE A 67 -7.89 -9.95 9.28
CA PHE A 67 -8.68 -11.14 9.03
C PHE A 67 -9.90 -11.12 9.95
N ASP A 68 -10.98 -10.51 9.48
CA ASP A 68 -12.26 -10.55 10.19
C ASP A 68 -12.95 -11.88 9.91
N SER A 69 -12.80 -12.86 10.82
CA SER A 69 -13.37 -14.20 10.70
C SER A 69 -14.86 -14.25 11.07
N GLY A 70 -15.63 -13.24 10.66
CA GLY A 70 -17.07 -13.17 10.86
C GLY A 70 -17.83 -14.13 9.94
N VAL A 71 -17.83 -15.42 10.32
CA VAL A 71 -18.80 -16.44 9.88
C VAL A 71 -19.78 -16.71 11.02
#